data_AF-A0A9P6BVL7-F1
#
_entry.id   AF-A0A9P6BVL7-F1
#
_cell.length_a   1.000
_cell.length_b   1.000
_cell.length_c   1.000
_cell.angle_alpha   90.00
_cell.angle_beta   90.00
_cell.angle_gamma   90.00
#
_symmetry.space_group_name_H-M   'P 1'
#
loop_
_entity.id
_entity.type
_entity.pdbx_description
1 polymer ?
#
loop_
_entity_poly.entity_id
_entity_poly.type
_entity_poly.pdbx_seq_one_letter_code
_entity_poly.pdbx_strand_id
1 'polypeptide(L)'
;MGDANQFCLLISAHDQLGHKGFYVMHHTLADQFWWPDSTSDIHWLIDTCHLCQIHSLEHVIMPPVIQILAPLFWKAYINMMHIPPLQGHTYIAQACCSLTGWVEWYALS
;
A
#
# COMPACT_ATOMS: atom_id res chain seq x y z
N MET A 1 13.14 27.15 1.34
CA MET A 1 14.16 26.43 0.54
C MET A 1 15.47 26.59 1.28
N GLY A 2 15.80 25.60 2.11
CA GLY A 2 16.94 25.65 3.02
C GLY A 2 18.30 25.68 2.32
N ASP A 3 19.30 26.15 3.03
CA ASP A 3 20.70 26.20 2.59
C ASP A 3 21.24 24.77 2.35
N ALA A 4 22.17 24.60 1.41
CA ALA A 4 22.71 23.29 1.03
C ALA A 4 23.31 22.53 2.23
N ASN A 5 23.81 23.26 3.23
CA ASN A 5 24.34 22.71 4.48
C ASN A 5 23.26 22.05 5.35
N GLN A 6 22.05 22.61 5.40
CA GLN A 6 20.93 22.07 6.18
C GLN A 6 20.48 20.73 5.60
N PHE A 7 20.43 20.65 4.27
CA PHE A 7 20.04 19.44 3.56
C PHE A 7 21.00 18.27 3.80
N CYS A 8 22.32 18.52 3.69
CA CYS A 8 23.34 17.52 3.97
C CYS A 8 23.26 17.00 5.42
N LEU A 9 23.00 17.90 6.36
CA LEU A 9 22.86 17.58 7.77
C LEU A 9 21.62 16.70 8.03
N LEU A 10 20.48 17.04 7.41
CA LEU A 10 19.25 16.27 7.49
C LEU A 10 19.42 14.84 6.97
N ILE A 11 20.01 14.67 5.78
CA ILE A 11 20.30 13.35 5.20
C ILE A 11 21.22 12.55 6.11
N SER A 12 22.33 13.16 6.55
CA SER A 12 23.32 12.47 7.38
C SER A 12 22.70 12.00 8.70
N ALA A 13 21.90 12.86 9.36
CA ALA A 13 21.21 12.50 10.59
C ALA A 13 20.17 11.38 10.37
N HIS A 14 19.43 11.44 9.25
CA HIS A 14 18.42 10.44 8.92
C HIS A 14 19.01 9.06 8.71
N ASP A 15 20.14 8.97 8.00
CA ASP A 15 20.84 7.71 7.77
C ASP A 15 21.49 7.17 9.06
N GLN A 16 22.13 8.04 9.85
CA GLN A 16 22.79 7.64 11.11
C GLN A 16 21.81 7.15 12.19
N LEU A 17 20.61 7.74 12.25
CA LEU A 17 19.58 7.31 13.18
C LEU A 17 18.88 6.02 12.72
N GLY A 18 19.14 5.56 11.50
CA GLY A 18 18.53 4.37 10.92
C GLY A 18 17.09 4.63 10.49
N HIS A 19 16.89 5.70 9.72
CA HIS A 19 15.60 6.06 9.12
C HIS A 19 14.48 6.25 10.15
N LYS A 20 14.76 6.94 11.25
CA LYS A 20 13.75 7.24 12.27
C LYS A 20 12.76 8.28 11.79
N GLY A 21 11.54 8.17 12.31
CA GLY A 21 10.46 9.11 12.04
C GLY A 21 10.68 10.49 12.67
N PHE A 22 9.70 11.35 12.44
CA PHE A 22 9.77 12.79 12.71
C PHE A 22 10.23 13.14 14.13
N TYR A 23 9.64 12.51 15.16
CA TYR A 23 9.88 12.90 16.54
C TYR A 23 11.33 12.69 16.99
N VAL A 24 11.94 11.57 16.61
CA VAL A 24 13.34 11.25 16.97
C VAL A 24 14.30 12.19 16.23
N MET A 25 14.04 12.41 14.94
CA MET A 25 14.81 13.36 14.12
C MET A 25 14.74 14.77 14.71
N HIS A 26 13.53 15.26 14.99
CA HIS A 26 13.30 16.59 15.52
C HIS A 26 13.96 16.77 16.90
N HIS A 27 13.79 15.82 17.82
CA HIS A 27 14.44 15.88 19.12
C HIS A 27 15.97 15.92 19.00
N THR A 28 16.55 15.05 18.17
CA THR A 28 18.01 14.95 18.02
C THR A 28 18.60 16.22 17.42
N LEU A 29 17.90 16.83 16.45
CA LEU A 29 18.36 18.02 15.76
C LEU A 29 18.15 19.29 16.60
N ALA A 30 17.02 19.40 17.30
CA ALA A 30 16.68 20.56 18.12
C ALA A 30 17.69 20.81 19.27
N ASP A 31 18.40 19.77 19.72
CA ASP A 31 19.42 19.90 20.77
C ASP A 31 20.69 20.65 20.30
N GLN A 32 20.97 20.67 18.99
CA GLN A 32 22.26 21.13 18.45
C GLN A 32 22.13 22.16 17.33
N PHE A 33 21.02 22.15 16.60
CA PHE A 33 20.83 22.97 15.40
C PHE A 33 19.46 23.62 15.41
N TRP A 34 19.41 24.85 14.91
CA TRP A 34 18.16 25.57 14.76
C TRP A 34 18.16 26.35 13.45
N TRP A 35 17.06 26.23 12.70
CA TRP A 35 16.74 27.09 11.58
C TRP A 35 15.22 27.18 11.36
N PRO A 36 14.73 28.24 10.69
CA PRO A 36 13.32 28.37 10.33
C PRO A 36 12.86 27.18 9.49
N ASP A 37 11.63 26.70 9.70
CA ASP A 37 11.02 25.60 8.95
C ASP A 37 11.71 24.23 9.04
N SER A 38 12.65 24.03 9.97
CA SER A 38 13.31 22.73 10.22
C SER A 38 12.33 21.56 10.39
N THR A 39 11.20 21.79 11.07
CA THR A 39 10.10 20.82 11.17
C THR A 39 9.57 20.39 9.80
N SER A 40 9.31 21.35 8.91
CA SER A 40 8.81 21.09 7.56
C SER A 40 9.84 20.36 6.72
N ASP A 41 11.13 20.71 6.85
CA ASP A 41 12.21 20.04 6.13
C ASP A 41 12.39 18.58 6.58
N ILE A 42 12.25 18.30 7.88
CA ILE A 42 12.30 16.92 8.41
C ILE A 42 11.13 16.10 7.88
N HIS A 43 9.91 16.65 7.89
CA HIS A 43 8.74 15.99 7.31
C HIS A 43 8.96 15.69 5.82
N TRP A 44 9.40 16.69 5.05
CA TRP A 44 9.69 16.54 3.63
C TRP A 44 10.72 15.44 3.37
N LEU A 45 11.78 15.35 4.19
CA LEU A 45 12.80 14.30 4.03
C LEU A 45 12.22 12.91 4.26
N ILE A 46 11.42 12.72 5.31
CA ILE A 46 10.81 11.43 5.63
C ILE A 46 9.81 11.02 4.54
N ASP A 47 8.99 11.96 4.08
CA ASP A 47 7.98 11.75 3.05
C ASP A 47 8.60 11.42 1.68
N THR A 48 9.80 11.93 1.41
CA THR A 48 10.53 11.68 0.15
C THR A 48 11.56 10.57 0.24
N CYS A 49 11.86 10.05 1.42
CA CYS A 49 12.83 8.98 1.60
C CYS A 49 12.32 7.64 1.06
N HIS A 50 12.94 7.15 -0.02
CA HIS A 50 12.53 5.92 -0.69
C HIS A 50 12.46 4.69 0.24
N LEU A 51 13.44 4.51 1.11
CA LEU A 51 13.48 3.37 2.05
C LEU A 51 12.37 3.44 3.09
N CYS A 52 12.05 4.64 3.59
CA CYS A 52 10.94 4.84 4.51
C CYS A 52 9.60 4.56 3.82
N GLN A 53 9.42 5.02 2.59
CA GLN A 53 8.18 4.84 1.85
C GLN A 53 7.92 3.36 1.51
N ILE A 54 8.95 2.59 1.14
CA ILE A 54 8.80 1.14 0.88
C ILE A 54 8.47 0.36 2.16
N HIS A 55 9.07 0.74 3.29
CA HIS A 55 8.87 0.07 4.57
C HIS A 55 7.72 0.65 5.40
N SER A 56 6.99 1.64 4.88
CA SER A 56 5.83 2.21 5.56
C SER A 56 4.75 1.15 5.71
N LEU A 57 4.23 1.02 6.92
CA LEU A 57 3.05 0.19 7.22
C LEU A 57 1.75 0.95 6.96
N GLU A 58 1.82 2.22 6.58
CA GLU A 58 0.63 2.99 6.20
C GLU A 58 0.10 2.45 4.87
N HIS A 59 -1.04 1.77 4.95
CA HIS A 59 -1.72 1.30 3.76
C HIS A 59 -2.39 2.47 3.05
N VAL A 60 -2.21 2.53 1.73
CA VAL A 60 -3.01 3.38 0.86
C VAL A 60 -4.48 3.02 1.07
N ILE A 61 -5.25 3.95 1.64
CA ILE A 61 -6.70 3.78 1.80
C ILE A 61 -7.30 3.88 0.40
N MET A 62 -7.62 2.73 -0.19
CA MET A 62 -8.37 2.71 -1.43
C MET A 62 -9.79 3.22 -1.16
N PRO A 63 -10.31 4.17 -1.95
CA PRO A 63 -11.68 4.60 -1.79
C PRO A 63 -12.64 3.42 -2.02
N PRO A 64 -13.84 3.43 -1.40
CA PRO A 64 -14.81 2.38 -1.61
C PRO A 64 -15.23 2.34 -3.09
N VAL A 65 -15.04 1.17 -3.72
CA VAL A 65 -15.48 0.95 -5.11
C VAL A 65 -16.96 0.55 -5.08
N ILE A 66 -17.82 1.41 -5.64
CA ILE A 66 -19.24 1.08 -5.80
C ILE A 66 -19.40 0.11 -6.98
N GLN A 67 -20.03 -1.03 -6.74
CA GLN A 67 -20.33 -2.00 -7.79
C GLN A 67 -21.59 -1.59 -8.55
N ILE A 68 -21.47 -1.30 -9.84
CA ILE A 68 -22.62 -1.09 -10.73
C ILE A 68 -23.21 -2.45 -11.08
N LEU A 69 -24.50 -2.64 -10.78
CA LEU A 69 -25.24 -3.85 -11.13
C LEU A 69 -25.51 -3.88 -12.64
N ALA A 70 -25.11 -4.97 -13.28
CA ALA A 70 -25.49 -5.24 -14.67
C ALA A 70 -26.86 -5.95 -14.72
N PRO A 71 -27.58 -5.91 -15.85
CA PRO A 71 -28.79 -6.70 -16.04
C PRO A 71 -28.57 -8.21 -15.86
N LEU A 72 -29.67 -8.94 -15.72
CA LEU A 72 -29.65 -10.40 -15.55
C LEU A 72 -28.82 -11.08 -16.65
N PHE A 73 -27.89 -11.95 -16.26
CA PHE A 73 -26.97 -12.70 -17.13
C PHE A 73 -26.04 -11.85 -18.02
N TRP A 74 -25.91 -10.54 -17.79
CA TRP A 74 -25.04 -9.67 -18.59
C TRP A 74 -23.57 -9.69 -18.14
N LYS A 75 -23.34 -9.81 -16.83
CA LYS A 75 -22.01 -9.87 -16.23
C LYS A 75 -21.95 -11.01 -15.22
N ALA A 76 -20.94 -11.85 -15.35
CA ALA A 76 -20.62 -12.91 -14.41
C ALA A 76 -19.21 -12.71 -13.83
N TYR A 77 -19.05 -13.03 -12.55
CA TYR A 77 -17.74 -13.17 -11.91
C TYR A 77 -17.33 -14.63 -11.97
N ILE A 78 -16.19 -14.91 -12.61
CA ILE A 78 -15.69 -16.26 -12.78
C ILE A 78 -14.47 -16.45 -11.88
N ASN A 79 -14.50 -17.51 -11.07
CA ASN A 79 -13.37 -17.93 -10.25
C ASN A 79 -13.09 -19.42 -10.44
N MET A 80 -11.84 -19.82 -10.18
CA MET A 80 -11.43 -21.22 -10.18
C MET A 80 -10.87 -21.58 -8.81
N MET A 81 -11.27 -22.74 -8.30
CA MET A 81 -10.77 -23.28 -7.03
C MET A 81 -10.18 -24.67 -7.26
N HIS A 82 -9.00 -24.92 -6.69
CA HIS A 82 -8.40 -26.25 -6.69
C HIS A 82 -9.10 -27.13 -5.65
N ILE A 83 -9.44 -28.35 -6.05
CA ILE A 83 -10.08 -29.35 -5.20
C ILE A 83 -9.22 -30.62 -5.15
N PRO A 84 -9.37 -31.44 -4.08
CA PRO A 84 -8.78 -32.78 -4.08
C PRO A 84 -9.21 -33.55 -5.35
N PRO A 85 -8.29 -34.29 -5.99
CA PRO A 85 -8.61 -35.00 -7.23
C PRO A 85 -9.80 -35.94 -7.05
N LEU A 86 -10.85 -35.71 -7.83
CA LEU A 86 -12.04 -36.55 -7.85
C LEU A 86 -12.37 -36.91 -9.30
N GLN A 87 -12.35 -38.20 -9.62
CA GLN A 87 -12.66 -38.71 -10.97
C GLN A 87 -11.87 -38.02 -12.09
N GLY A 88 -10.60 -37.71 -11.85
CA GLY A 88 -9.74 -37.03 -12.84
C GLY A 88 -9.99 -35.52 -12.99
N HIS A 89 -10.70 -34.90 -12.04
CA HIS A 89 -10.91 -33.46 -11.96
C HIS A 89 -10.20 -32.88 -10.75
N THR A 90 -9.44 -31.80 -10.94
CA THR A 90 -8.65 -31.14 -9.89
C THR A 90 -9.06 -29.69 -9.64
N TYR A 91 -9.93 -29.14 -10.49
CA TYR A 91 -10.44 -27.78 -10.33
C TYR A 91 -11.95 -27.71 -10.50
N ILE A 92 -12.56 -26.72 -9.86
CA ILE A 92 -13.92 -26.29 -10.10
C ILE A 92 -13.87 -24.85 -10.59
N ALA A 93 -14.41 -24.62 -11.79
CA ALA A 93 -14.74 -23.28 -12.26
C ALA A 93 -16.15 -22.91 -11.79
N GLN A 94 -16.30 -21.71 -11.25
CA GLN A 94 -17.55 -21.14 -10.77
C GLN A 94 -17.83 -19.83 -11.53
N ALA A 95 -19.03 -19.65 -12.06
CA ALA A 95 -19.49 -18.40 -12.65
C ALA A 95 -20.72 -17.89 -11.89
N CYS A 96 -20.63 -16.70 -11.30
CA CYS A 96 -21.72 -16.08 -10.53
C CYS A 96 -22.29 -14.86 -11.25
N CYS A 97 -23.60 -14.83 -11.49
CA CYS A 97 -24.28 -13.65 -12.03
C CYS A 97 -24.12 -12.44 -11.09
N SER A 98 -23.72 -11.29 -11.64
CA SER A 98 -23.48 -10.07 -10.85
C SER A 98 -24.73 -9.45 -10.24
N LEU A 99 -25.93 -9.73 -10.76
CA LEU A 99 -27.19 -9.17 -10.27
C LEU A 99 -27.82 -10.03 -9.17
N THR A 100 -27.95 -11.34 -9.42
CA THR A 100 -28.70 -12.26 -8.56
C THR A 100 -27.82 -13.14 -7.70
N GLY A 101 -26.52 -13.25 -8.03
CA GLY A 101 -25.65 -14.25 -7.44
C GLY A 101 -25.92 -15.68 -7.92
N TRP A 102 -26.75 -15.89 -8.96
CA TRP A 102 -26.98 -17.23 -9.52
C TRP A 102 -25.66 -17.85 -9.98
N VAL A 103 -25.44 -19.12 -9.64
CA VAL A 103 -24.15 -19.78 -9.82
C VAL A 103 -24.25 -20.96 -10.78
N GLU A 104 -23.29 -21.01 -11.71
CA GLU A 104 -23.00 -22.18 -12.54
C GLU A 104 -21.62 -22.72 -12.21
N TRP A 105 -21.47 -24.04 -12.25
CA TRP A 105 -20.24 -24.75 -11.88
C TRP A 105 -19.82 -25.70 -12.99
N TYR A 106 -18.52 -25.84 -13.19
CA TYR A 106 -17.95 -26.81 -14.13
C TYR A 106 -16.67 -27.44 -13.56
N ALA A 107 -16.61 -28.77 -13.56
CA ALA A 107 -15.42 -29.50 -13.11
C ALA A 107 -14.39 -29.52 -14.25
N LEU A 108 -13.13 -29.27 -13.90
CA LEU A 108 -12.00 -29.26 -14.85
C LEU A 108 -10.95 -30.28 -14.40
N SER A 109 -10.34 -30.93 -15.39
CA SER A 109 -9.25 -31.90 -15.22
C SER A 109 -7.96 -31.27 -14.75
#